data_AF-A0A821Y9J9-F1
#
_entry.id   AF-A0A821Y9J9-F1
#
_cell.length_a   1.000
_cell.length_b   1.000
_cell.length_c   1.000
_cell.angle_alpha   90.00
_cell.angle_beta   90.00
_cell.angle_gamma   90.00
#
_symmetry.space_group_name_H-M   'P 1'
#
loop_
_entity.id
_entity.type
_entity.pdbx_description
1 polymer ?
#
loop_
_entity_poly.entity_id
_entity_poly.type
_entity_poly.pdbx_seq_one_letter_code
_entity_poly.pdbx_strand_id
1 'polypeptide(L)' 'MQSGYNQIKKPDELENEMQEPLSPINEKLLDRICGSLIGMALGDALGAHVEFRPHEYLLANPVKDLEGGGTWGLKKGQ' A
#
# COMPACT_ATOMS: atom_id res chain seq x y z
N MET A 1 -39.30 20.73 -14.86
CA MET A 1 -38.78 19.45 -14.31
C MET A 1 -37.69 18.96 -15.25
N GLN A 2 -36.41 19.24 -14.98
CA GLN A 2 -35.30 18.70 -15.77
C GLN A 2 -34.76 17.49 -15.03
N SER A 3 -35.06 16.31 -15.57
CA SER A 3 -34.58 15.02 -15.08
C SER A 3 -33.10 14.89 -15.42
N GLY A 4 -32.22 15.19 -14.46
CA GLY A 4 -30.79 14.97 -14.55
C GLY A 4 -30.48 13.47 -14.52
N TYR A 5 -30.67 12.80 -15.66
CA TYR A 5 -30.09 11.47 -15.86
C TYR A 5 -28.58 11.64 -16.01
N ASN A 6 -27.82 11.21 -14.99
CA ASN A 6 -26.41 10.88 -15.20
C ASN A 6 -26.36 9.79 -16.27
N GLN A 7 -25.86 10.11 -17.47
CA GLN A 7 -25.59 9.10 -18.48
C GLN A 7 -24.51 8.16 -17.95
N ILE A 8 -24.83 6.86 -17.88
CA ILE A 8 -23.85 5.82 -17.59
C ILE A 8 -22.98 5.68 -18.84
N LYS A 9 -21.70 6.06 -18.72
CA LYS A 9 -20.70 5.97 -19.80
C LYS A 9 -20.25 4.53 -20.00
N LYS A 10 -19.91 4.17 -21.23
CA LYS A 10 -19.35 2.85 -21.57
C LYS A 10 -17.88 2.76 -21.14
N PRO A 11 -17.33 1.54 -20.94
CA PRO A 11 -15.92 1.35 -20.55
C PRO A 11 -14.93 2.09 -21.45
N ASP A 12 -15.10 1.97 -22.78
CA ASP A 12 -14.22 2.62 -23.76
C ASP A 12 -14.31 4.16 -23.70
N GLU A 13 -15.45 4.71 -23.30
CA GLU A 13 -15.67 6.15 -23.13
C GLU A 13 -14.98 6.66 -21.84
N LEU A 14 -15.01 5.86 -20.78
CA LEU A 14 -14.30 6.14 -19.52
C LEU A 14 -12.78 6.05 -19.72
N GLU A 15 -12.30 5.03 -20.43
CA GLU A 15 -10.88 4.87 -20.73
C GLU A 15 -10.32 6.08 -21.48
N ASN A 16 -11.04 6.57 -22.49
CA ASN A 16 -10.66 7.77 -23.25
C ASN A 16 -10.64 9.04 -22.39
N GLU A 17 -11.55 9.20 -21.42
CA GLU A 17 -11.54 10.34 -20.49
C GLU A 17 -10.46 10.24 -19.41
N MET A 18 -10.01 9.02 -19.10
CA MET A 18 -8.95 8.76 -18.12
C MET A 18 -7.54 8.77 -18.75
N GLN A 19 -7.40 9.02 -20.06
CA GLN A 19 -6.10 9.04 -20.74
C GLN A 19 -5.20 10.22 -20.32
N GLU A 20 -5.78 11.31 -19.82
CA GLU A 20 -5.05 12.51 -19.41
C GLU A 20 -5.00 12.60 -17.88
N PRO A 21 -3.84 12.86 -17.27
CA PRO A 21 -3.79 13.13 -15.83
C PRO A 21 -4.64 14.36 -15.50
N LEU A 22 -5.63 14.18 -14.64
CA LEU A 22 -6.51 15.25 -14.17
C LEU A 22 -5.69 16.30 -13.40
N SER A 23 -5.47 17.47 -14.01
CA SER A 23 -4.80 18.63 -13.40
C SER A 23 -3.33 18.36 -12.99
N PRO A 24 -2.52 19.38 -12.66
CA PRO A 24 -1.20 19.11 -12.11
C PRO A 24 -1.38 18.31 -10.81
N ILE A 25 -0.81 17.10 -10.79
CA ILE A 25 -0.86 16.22 -9.65
C ILE A 25 -0.33 16.97 -8.43
N ASN A 26 -1.07 16.93 -7.33
CA ASN A 26 -0.55 17.42 -6.07
C ASN A 26 0.52 16.44 -5.58
N GLU A 27 1.79 16.75 -5.88
CA GLU A 27 2.95 15.91 -5.55
C GLU A 27 3.00 15.51 -4.07
N LYS A 28 2.58 16.40 -3.15
CA LYS A 28 2.53 16.08 -1.71
C LYS A 28 1.46 15.06 -1.36
N LEU A 29 0.33 15.10 -2.06
CA LEU A 29 -0.74 14.13 -1.88
C LEU A 29 -0.33 12.78 -2.50
N LEU A 30 0.27 12.79 -3.69
CA LEU A 30 0.80 11.60 -4.33
C LEU A 30 1.84 10.90 -3.44
N ASP A 31 2.82 11.66 -2.92
CA ASP A 31 3.86 11.15 -2.02
C ASP A 31 3.26 10.48 -0.78
N ARG A 32 2.22 11.07 -0.18
CA ARG A 32 1.50 10.47 0.95
C ARG A 32 0.79 9.18 0.59
N ILE A 33 0.14 9.14 -0.58
CA ILE A 33 -0.58 7.94 -1.04
C ILE A 33 0.42 6.82 -1.31
N CYS A 34 1.47 7.09 -2.10
CA CYS A 34 2.53 6.13 -2.37
C CYS A 34 3.23 5.67 -1.08
N GLY A 35 3.59 6.62 -0.21
CA GLY A 35 4.22 6.34 1.08
C GLY A 35 3.34 5.47 1.98
N SER A 36 2.02 5.64 1.96
CA SER A 36 1.09 4.80 2.74
C SER A 36 1.06 3.36 2.23
N LEU A 37 1.01 3.16 0.91
CA LEU A 37 0.98 1.83 0.30
C LEU A 37 2.30 1.09 0.49
N ILE A 38 3.43 1.78 0.26
CA ILE A 38 4.76 1.25 0.47
C ILE A 38 4.99 0.99 1.96
N GLY A 39 4.63 1.94 2.82
CA GLY A 39 4.78 1.82 4.28
C GLY A 39 3.97 0.68 4.87
N MET A 40 2.78 0.42 4.35
CA MET A 40 1.98 -0.76 4.70
C MET A 40 2.72 -2.06 4.38
N ALA A 41 3.23 -2.20 3.15
CA ALA A 41 3.97 -3.39 2.73
C ALA A 41 5.27 -3.58 3.54
N LEU A 42 5.99 -2.48 3.84
CA LEU A 42 7.17 -2.51 4.68
C LEU A 42 6.85 -2.91 6.13
N GLY A 43 5.75 -2.40 6.67
CA GLY A 43 5.30 -2.74 8.03
C GLY A 43 4.94 -4.22 8.17
N ASP A 44 4.28 -4.78 7.15
CA ASP A 44 3.96 -6.20 7.07
C ASP A 44 5.22 -7.08 7.03
N ALA A 45 6.12 -6.84 6.08
CA ALA A 45 7.37 -7.60 5.95
C ALA A 45 8.27 -7.49 7.20
N LEU A 46 8.31 -6.33 7.86
CA LEU A 46 9.06 -6.15 9.11
C LEU A 46 8.42 -6.93 10.27
N GLY A 47 7.09 -6.94 10.36
CA GLY A 47 6.34 -7.62 11.41
C GLY A 47 6.32 -9.14 11.26
N ALA A 48 6.26 -9.64 10.03
CA ALA A 48 6.16 -11.07 9.71
C ALA A 48 7.35 -11.89 10.27
N HIS A 49 8.54 -11.29 10.33
CA HIS A 49 9.73 -11.92 10.92
C HIS A 49 9.52 -12.33 12.39
N VAL A 50 8.73 -11.56 13.14
CA VAL A 50 8.51 -11.76 14.58
C VAL A 50 7.07 -12.12 14.93
N GLU A 51 6.27 -12.47 13.93
CA GLU A 51 4.88 -12.86 14.15
C GLU A 51 4.78 -14.03 15.13
N PHE A 52 3.85 -13.93 16.08
CA PHE A 52 3.62 -14.89 17.18
C PHE A 52 4.78 -15.04 18.19
N ARG A 53 5.77 -14.15 18.19
CA ARG A 53 6.79 -14.11 19.25
C ARG A 53 6.30 -13.34 20.48
N PRO A 54 6.66 -13.78 21.69
CA PRO A 54 6.36 -13.03 22.91
C PRO A 54 7.18 -11.74 22.97
N HIS A 55 6.72 -10.75 23.74
CA HIS A 55 7.37 -9.45 23.81
C HIS A 55 8.82 -9.55 24.32
N GLU A 56 9.11 -10.45 25.26
CA GLU A 56 10.46 -10.68 25.81
C GLU A 56 11.45 -11.13 24.73
N TYR A 57 10.97 -11.86 23.71
CA TYR A 57 11.80 -12.25 22.58
C TYR A 57 12.30 -11.02 21.79
N LEU A 58 11.45 -10.01 21.61
CA LEU A 58 11.79 -8.77 20.89
C LEU A 58 12.78 -7.91 21.66
N LEU A 59 12.72 -7.93 22.99
CA LEU A 59 13.69 -7.23 23.84
C LEU A 59 15.08 -7.87 23.71
N ALA A 60 15.15 -9.19 23.66
CA ALA A 60 16.40 -9.93 23.48
C ALA A 60 16.91 -9.90 22.03
N ASN A 61 16.00 -9.89 21.05
CA ASN A 61 16.28 -9.98 19.61
C ASN A 61 15.54 -8.86 18.86
N PRO A 62 16.00 -7.59 19.00
CA PRO A 62 15.34 -6.47 18.36
C PRO A 62 15.49 -6.51 16.83
N VAL A 63 14.37 -6.35 16.13
CA VAL A 63 14.34 -6.20 14.66
C VAL A 63 14.93 -4.85 14.28
N LYS A 64 15.97 -4.83 13.46
CA LYS A 64 16.69 -3.61 13.06
C LYS A 64 16.70 -3.35 11.56
N ASP A 65 16.30 -4.35 10.77
CA ASP A 65 16.25 -4.30 9.32
C ASP A 65 15.16 -5.27 8.84
N LEU A 66 14.87 -5.25 7.54
CA LEU A 66 14.11 -6.32 6.91
C LEU A 66 14.93 -7.62 7.00
N GLU A 67 14.34 -8.62 7.62
CA GLU A 67 14.96 -9.93 7.85
C GLU A 67 14.02 -11.03 7.33
N GLY A 68 14.59 -12.07 6.73
CA GLY A 68 13.82 -13.26 6.35
C GLY A 68 13.59 -14.18 7.55
N GLY A 69 12.93 -15.32 7.35
CA GLY A 69 12.64 -16.30 8.39
C GLY A 69 11.26 -16.09 8.99
N GLY A 70 11.19 -15.96 10.32
CA GLY A 70 9.93 -15.90 11.06
C GLY A 70 9.14 -17.20 11.01
N THR A 71 7.87 -17.12 11.39
CA THR A 71 6.96 -18.29 11.50
C THR A 71 6.78 -19.00 10.17
N TRP A 72 6.86 -18.27 9.06
CA TRP A 72 6.58 -18.78 7.71
C TRP A 72 7.84 -19.04 6.87
N GLY A 73 9.05 -18.78 7.40
CA GLY A 73 10.29 -18.99 6.66
C GLY A 73 10.45 -18.07 5.43
N LEU A 74 10.01 -16.82 5.52
CA LEU A 74 9.97 -15.86 4.42
C LEU A 74 11.36 -15.43 3.95
N LYS A 75 11.46 -14.90 2.74
CA LYS A 75 12.68 -14.22 2.27
C LYS A 75 12.74 -12.81 2.85
N LYS A 76 13.93 -12.20 2.83
CA LYS A 76 14.09 -10.80 3.25
C LYS A 76 13.21 -9.87 2.40
N GLY A 77 12.34 -9.10 3.06
CA GLY A 77 11.44 -8.14 2.42
C GLY A 77 10.20 -8.74 1.76
N GLN A 78 9.90 -10.01 2.08
CA GLN A 78 8.69 -10.70 1.63
C GLN A 78 7.65 -10.72 2.75
#